data_AF-A0A7J8YVA1-F1
#
_entry.id   AF-A0A7J8YVA1-F1
#
_cell.length_a   1.000
_cell.length_b   1.000
_cell.length_c   1.000
_cell.angle_alpha   90.00
_cell.angle_beta   90.00
_cell.angle_gamma   90.00
#
_symmetry.space_group_name_H-M   'P 1'
#
loop_
_entity.id
_entity.type
_entity.pdbx_description
1 polymer ?
#
loop_
_entity_poly.entity_id
_entity_poly.type
_entity_poly.pdbx_seq_one_letter_code
_entity_poly.pdbx_strand_id
1 'polypeptide(L)'
;MHESGAYEEEAHEHIRKLIDSTWKKINEDQMAKLPFSGKFIEITKNIVRVPLLMYQNGDGHGIENEETKECYHYLSTQFFC
;
A
#
# COMPACT_ATOMS: atom_id res chain seq x y z
N MET A 1 -3.88 18.14 -9.28
CA MET A 1 -3.35 19.28 -10.06
C MET A 1 -4.34 19.75 -11.13
N HIS A 2 -4.67 18.97 -12.17
CA HIS A 2 -5.56 19.46 -13.25
C HIS A 2 -7.01 19.73 -12.78
N GLU A 3 -7.58 18.83 -11.97
CA GLU A 3 -8.98 18.94 -11.51
C GLU A 3 -9.19 20.06 -10.48
N SER A 4 -8.20 20.31 -9.62
CA SER A 4 -8.31 21.25 -8.49
C SER A 4 -7.45 22.50 -8.63
N GLY A 5 -6.59 22.58 -9.65
CA GLY A 5 -5.55 23.60 -9.76
C GLY A 5 -4.45 23.52 -8.70
N ALA A 6 -4.47 22.52 -7.81
CA ALA A 6 -3.52 22.40 -6.70
C ALA A 6 -2.08 22.20 -7.18
N TYR A 7 -1.12 22.66 -6.38
CA TYR A 7 0.29 22.42 -6.62
C TYR A 7 0.63 20.92 -6.48
N GLU A 8 1.76 20.51 -7.05
CA GLU A 8 2.19 19.11 -7.02
C GLU A 8 2.36 18.60 -5.59
N GLU A 9 2.99 19.40 -4.72
CA GLU A 9 3.20 19.07 -3.30
C GLU A 9 1.87 18.86 -2.56
N GLU A 10 0.92 19.77 -2.74
CA GLU A 10 -0.41 19.70 -2.13
C GLU A 10 -1.19 18.48 -2.65
N ALA A 11 -1.09 18.20 -3.96
CA ALA A 11 -1.70 17.02 -4.55
C ALA A 11 -1.08 15.73 -4.00
N HIS A 12 0.24 15.69 -3.84
CA HIS A 12 0.96 14.55 -3.28
C HIS A 12 0.58 14.31 -1.81
N GLU A 13 0.52 15.37 -1.00
CA GLU A 13 0.07 15.27 0.39
C GLU A 13 -1.39 14.78 0.47
N HIS A 14 -2.26 15.26 -0.43
CA HIS A 14 -3.64 14.81 -0.50
C HIS A 14 -3.76 13.31 -0.81
N ILE A 15 -2.99 12.80 -1.80
CA ILE A 15 -2.96 11.38 -2.12
C ILE A 15 -2.47 10.55 -0.92
N ARG A 16 -1.42 11.00 -0.21
CA ARG A 16 -0.95 10.33 1.02
C ARG A 16 -2.05 10.23 2.08
N LYS A 17 -2.78 11.32 2.32
CA LYS A 17 -3.94 11.33 3.25
C LYS A 17 -5.05 10.37 2.81
N LEU A 18 -5.31 10.26 1.50
CA LEU A 18 -6.29 9.31 0.98
C LEU A 18 -5.86 7.85 1.17
N ILE A 19 -4.57 7.56 0.97
CA ILE A 19 -3.98 6.24 1.24
C ILE A 19 -4.16 5.89 2.72
N ASP A 20 -3.77 6.79 3.63
CA ASP A 20 -3.88 6.58 5.08
C ASP A 20 -5.33 6.37 5.52
N SER A 21 -6.25 7.20 5.01
CA SER A 21 -7.69 7.06 5.28
C SER A 21 -8.24 5.73 4.79
N THR A 22 -7.82 5.28 3.60
CA THR A 22 -8.25 4.01 3.02
C THR A 22 -7.70 2.83 3.82
N TRP A 23 -6.44 2.89 4.25
CA TRP A 23 -5.83 1.87 5.10
C TRP A 23 -6.53 1.75 6.45
N LYS A 24 -6.91 2.88 7.05
CA LYS A 24 -7.70 2.90 8.28
C LYS A 24 -9.05 2.20 8.09
N LYS A 25 -9.78 2.49 7.01
CA LYS A 25 -11.05 1.83 6.66
C LYS A 25 -10.89 0.32 6.50
N ILE A 26 -9.85 -0.15 5.79
CA ILE A 26 -9.57 -1.58 5.63
C ILE A 26 -9.35 -2.27 6.99
N ASN A 27 -8.72 -1.59 7.95
CA ASN A 27 -8.52 -2.12 9.30
C ASN A 27 -9.78 -2.06 10.16
N GLU A 28 -10.64 -1.06 10.00
CA GLU A 28 -11.94 -0.96 10.68
C GLU A 28 -12.96 -1.95 10.13
N ASP A 29 -12.99 -2.17 8.81
CA ASP A 29 -13.89 -3.13 8.14
C ASP A 29 -13.59 -4.58 8.55
N GLN A 30 -12.39 -4.89 9.07
CA GLN A 30 -12.10 -6.18 9.70
C GLN A 30 -12.81 -6.37 11.04
N MET A 31 -13.13 -5.28 11.74
CA MET A 31 -13.98 -5.34 12.93
C MET A 31 -15.45 -5.55 12.55
N ALA A 32 -15.84 -5.17 11.33
CA ALA A 32 -17.10 -5.56 10.75
C ALA A 32 -17.02 -7.02 10.26
N LYS A 33 -18.07 -7.81 10.48
CA LYS A 33 -18.15 -9.18 9.96
C LYS A 33 -18.37 -9.14 8.44
N LEU A 34 -17.29 -8.95 7.68
CA LEU A 34 -17.32 -9.10 6.23
C LEU A 34 -17.67 -10.56 5.86
N PRO A 35 -18.38 -10.80 4.75
CA PRO A 35 -18.77 -12.14 4.31
C PRO A 35 -17.61 -12.96 3.71
N PHE A 36 -16.36 -12.54 3.93
CA PHE A 36 -15.17 -13.17 3.38
C PHE A 36 -14.44 -14.00 4.44
N SER A 37 -13.68 -15.01 4.00
CA SER A 37 -12.84 -15.78 4.91
C SER A 37 -11.70 -14.91 5.47
N GLY A 38 -11.28 -15.18 6.71
CA GLY A 38 -10.15 -14.45 7.31
C GLY A 38 -8.88 -14.51 6.46
N LYS A 39 -8.64 -15.64 5.79
CA LYS A 39 -7.51 -15.82 4.87
C LYS A 39 -7.59 -14.92 3.63
N PHE A 40 -8.79 -14.71 3.09
CA PHE A 40 -9.00 -13.80 1.96
C PHE A 40 -8.72 -12.33 2.35
N ILE A 41 -9.15 -11.94 3.55
CA ILE A 41 -8.90 -10.63 4.12
C ILE A 41 -7.38 -10.42 4.30
N GLU A 42 -6.69 -11.39 4.87
CA GLU A 42 -5.24 -11.36 5.07
C GLU A 42 -4.45 -11.22 3.76
N ILE A 43 -4.78 -12.03 2.74
CA ILE A 43 -4.16 -11.93 1.41
C ILE A 43 -4.37 -10.53 0.83
N THR A 44 -5.59 -9.99 0.94
CA THR A 44 -5.90 -8.65 0.44
C THR A 44 -5.07 -7.57 1.14
N LYS A 45 -4.88 -7.66 2.45
CA LYS A 45 -4.00 -6.74 3.21
C LYS A 45 -2.55 -6.82 2.74
N ASN A 46 -2.05 -8.03 2.52
CA ASN A 46 -0.68 -8.22 2.05
C ASN A 46 -0.52 -7.63 0.64
N ILE A 47 -1.50 -7.82 -0.26
CA ILE A 47 -1.49 -7.20 -1.61
C ILE A 47 -1.42 -5.68 -1.52
N VAL A 48 -2.18 -5.03 -0.62
CA VAL A 48 -2.15 -3.57 -0.46
C VAL A 48 -0.82 -3.07 0.12
N ARG A 49 -0.14 -3.86 0.95
CA ARG A 49 1.18 -3.51 1.51
C ARG A 49 2.31 -3.51 0.47
N VAL A 50 2.23 -4.37 -0.54
CA VAL A 50 3.26 -4.48 -1.60
C VAL A 50 3.57 -3.14 -2.26
N PRO A 51 2.60 -2.41 -2.86
CA PRO A 51 2.89 -1.14 -3.50
C PRO A 51 3.29 -0.06 -2.48
N LEU A 52 2.77 -0.10 -1.25
CA LEU A 52 3.17 0.87 -0.21
C LEU A 52 4.65 0.75 0.13
N LEU A 53 5.18 -0.47 0.18
CA LEU A 53 6.60 -0.72 0.41
C LEU A 53 7.43 -0.42 -0.85
N MET A 54 7.03 -0.95 -2.00
CA MET A 54 7.76 -0.79 -3.26
C MET A 54 7.93 0.67 -3.66
N TYR A 55 6.94 1.51 -3.38
CA TYR A 55 6.95 2.91 -3.80
C TYR A 55 7.24 3.92 -2.69
N GLN A 56 7.69 3.45 -1.51
CA GLN A 56 7.95 4.34 -0.37
C GLN A 56 9.03 5.39 -0.67
N ASN A 57 10.07 5.00 -1.42
CA ASN A 57 11.25 5.82 -1.69
C ASN A 57 11.43 6.18 -3.18
N GLY A 58 10.41 5.95 -4.02
CA GLY A 58 10.51 6.11 -5.48
C GLY A 58 10.09 4.84 -6.20
N ASP A 59 10.57 4.61 -7.41
CA ASP A 59 10.21 3.41 -8.18
C ASP A 59 11.04 2.19 -7.75
N GLY A 60 10.57 1.46 -6.74
CA GLY A 60 11.16 0.19 -6.30
C GLY A 60 10.61 -1.05 -7.01
N HIS A 61 9.94 -0.89 -8.15
CA HIS A 61 9.47 -2.02 -8.97
C HIS A 61 10.16 -2.08 -10.32
N GLY A 62 10.25 -0.93 -11.01
CA GLY A 62 10.85 -0.79 -12.33
C GLY A 62 12.36 -0.58 -12.32
N ILE A 63 12.93 -0.14 -11.20
CA ILE A 63 14.37 0.09 -11.03
C ILE A 63 15.00 -1.05 -10.23
N GLU A 64 15.84 -1.86 -10.87
CA GLU A 64 16.58 -2.91 -10.18
C GLU A 64 17.75 -2.33 -9.37
N ASN A 65 17.50 -1.93 -8.12
CA ASN A 65 18.52 -1.51 -7.15
C ASN A 65 18.57 -2.44 -5.92
N GLU A 66 19.51 -2.21 -5.00
CA GLU A 66 19.64 -3.01 -3.77
C GLU A 66 18.39 -2.92 -2.89
N GLU A 67 17.80 -1.73 -2.75
CA GLU A 67 16.56 -1.50 -1.99
C GLU A 67 15.38 -2.31 -2.52
N THR A 68 15.27 -2.44 -3.84
CA THR A 68 14.24 -3.23 -4.52
C THR A 68 14.41 -4.72 -4.22
N LYS A 69 15.65 -5.22 -4.20
CA LYS A 69 15.95 -6.62 -3.83
C LYS A 69 15.60 -6.91 -2.36
N GLU A 70 15.89 -5.97 -1.46
CA GLU A 70 15.50 -6.06 -0.05
C GLU A 70 13.97 -6.04 0.12
N CYS A 71 13.26 -5.19 -0.62
CA CYS A 71 11.79 -5.17 -0.64
C CYS A 71 11.23 -6.51 -1.12
N TYR A 72 11.73 -7.07 -2.23
CA TYR A 72 11.29 -8.40 -2.69
C TYR A 72 11.60 -9.51 -1.67
N HIS A 73 12.76 -9.46 -1.03
CA HIS A 73 13.12 -10.41 0.04
C HIS A 73 12.15 -10.30 1.23
N TYR A 74 11.87 -9.09 1.70
CA TYR A 74 10.92 -8.84 2.78
C TYR A 74 9.49 -9.30 2.42
N LEU A 75 9.01 -8.96 1.22
CA LEU A 75 7.70 -9.40 0.75
C LEU A 75 7.62 -10.93 0.59
N SER A 76 8.71 -11.58 0.15
CA SER A 76 8.75 -13.04 0.04
C SER A 76 8.62 -13.75 1.38
N THR A 77 9.09 -13.14 2.47
CA THR A 77 8.99 -13.72 3.83
C THR A 77 7.65 -13.44 4.49
N GLN A 78 7.01 -12.30 4.21
CA GLN A 78 5.77 -11.87 4.84
C GLN A 78 4.49 -12.38 4.15
N PHE A 79 4.59 -12.83 2.89
CA PHE A 79 3.48 -13.50 2.18
C PHE A 79 3.42 -15.02 2.39
N PHE A 80 4.50 -15.64 2.89
CA PHE A 80 4.65 -17.10 3.02
C PHE A 80 4.66 -17.63 4.46
N CYS A 81 4.57 -16.76 5.47
CA CYS A 81 4.35 -17.11 6.88
C CYS A 81 2.99 -16.56 7.32
#